data_AF-A0A2T3J686-F1
#
_entry.id   AF-A0A2T3J686-F1
#
_cell.length_a   1.000
_cell.length_b   1.000
_cell.length_c   1.000
_cell.angle_alpha   90.00
_cell.angle_beta   90.00
_cell.angle_gamma   90.00
#
_symmetry.space_group_name_H-M   'P 1'
#
loop_
_entity.id
_entity.type
_entity.pdbx_description
1 polymer ?
#
loop_
_entity_poly.entity_id
_entity_poly.type
_entity_poly.pdbx_seq_one_letter_code
_entity_poly.pdbx_strand_id
1 'polypeptide(L)'
;MNIGYARVSSNDQSLDIQHQQLTQFGCEKMFSDSASGKDSDRAQLTALLDYAREGDVIHVMKVDRIARNTIDALNIADTLANKGAGLVFHDLGDVDINSDNGRVIYTTISAFAEMERKRILQRCNEGRTKAKAEGKHLGRHADLKRHQQIRELAENGMNKHAISKELGCSRTTVYSVLS
;
A
#
# COMPACT_ATOMS: atom_id res chain seq x y z
N MET A 1 27.36 7.28 7.61
CA MET A 1 27.43 5.97 6.90
C MET A 1 26.25 5.87 5.94
N ASN A 2 26.32 4.97 4.95
CA ASN A 2 25.17 4.73 4.06
C ASN A 2 24.30 3.60 4.64
N ILE A 3 23.01 3.88 4.82
CA ILE A 3 22.02 2.97 5.39
C ILE A 3 20.96 2.70 4.32
N GLY A 4 20.72 1.44 3.99
CA GLY A 4 19.66 1.06 3.05
C GLY A 4 18.36 0.73 3.77
N TYR A 5 17.24 1.15 3.18
CA TYR A 5 15.91 0.73 3.61
C TYR A 5 15.12 0.10 2.46
N ALA A 6 14.57 -1.08 2.71
CA ALA A 6 13.77 -1.84 1.74
C ALA A 6 12.41 -2.24 2.31
N ARG A 7 11.41 -2.39 1.44
CA ARG A 7 10.09 -2.89 1.84
C ARG A 7 9.45 -3.75 0.75
N VAL A 8 8.76 -4.82 1.11
CA VAL A 8 7.99 -5.66 0.16
C VAL A 8 6.61 -6.00 0.70
N SER A 9 5.65 -6.31 -0.18
CA SER A 9 4.30 -6.72 0.23
C SER A 9 4.18 -8.21 0.50
N SER A 10 4.87 -9.10 -0.23
CA SER A 10 4.78 -10.55 0.00
C SER A 10 5.84 -11.40 -0.72
N ASN A 11 6.81 -10.80 -1.41
CA ASN A 11 7.70 -11.52 -2.33
C ASN A 11 9.17 -11.34 -1.95
N ASP A 12 9.81 -12.43 -1.52
CA ASP A 12 11.23 -12.46 -1.12
C ASP A 12 12.17 -12.10 -2.27
N GLN A 13 11.84 -12.49 -3.51
CA GLN A 13 12.66 -12.13 -4.69
C GLN A 13 12.75 -10.61 -4.89
N SER A 14 11.71 -9.87 -4.52
CA SER A 14 11.71 -8.41 -4.64
C SER A 14 12.54 -7.73 -3.55
N LEU A 15 12.80 -8.41 -2.44
CA LEU A 15 13.60 -7.90 -1.34
C LEU A 15 15.09 -8.03 -1.70
N ASP A 16 15.49 -9.21 -2.19
CA ASP A 16 16.87 -9.48 -2.62
C ASP A 16 17.36 -8.49 -3.69
N ILE A 17 16.52 -8.18 -4.67
CA ILE A 17 16.84 -7.18 -5.71
C ILE A 17 17.08 -5.80 -5.08
N GLN A 18 16.25 -5.37 -4.13
CA GLN A 18 16.42 -4.08 -3.45
C GLN A 18 17.70 -4.07 -2.62
N HIS A 19 18.00 -5.15 -1.89
CA HIS A 19 19.24 -5.28 -1.13
C HIS A 19 20.47 -5.18 -2.04
N GLN A 20 20.47 -5.89 -3.17
CA GLN A 20 21.57 -5.83 -4.12
C GLN A 20 21.76 -4.41 -4.66
N GLN A 21 20.68 -3.72 -5.03
CA GLN A 21 20.75 -2.34 -5.52
C GLN A 21 21.29 -1.38 -4.44
N LEU A 22 20.76 -1.45 -3.22
CA LEU A 22 21.24 -0.61 -2.09
C LEU A 22 22.71 -0.88 -1.75
N THR A 23 23.15 -2.13 -1.88
CA THR A 23 24.56 -2.51 -1.68
C THR A 23 25.47 -1.86 -2.74
N GLN A 24 25.00 -1.69 -3.98
CA GLN A 24 25.75 -0.96 -5.03
C GLN A 24 25.92 0.53 -4.71
N PHE A 25 25.02 1.11 -3.91
CA PHE A 25 25.16 2.47 -3.38
C PHE A 25 26.03 2.55 -2.11
N GLY A 26 26.70 1.45 -1.75
CA GLY A 26 27.61 1.40 -0.61
C GLY A 26 26.90 1.33 0.74
N CYS A 27 25.62 0.94 0.79
CA CYS A 27 24.91 0.78 2.04
C CYS A 27 25.48 -0.37 2.87
N GLU A 28 25.95 -0.07 4.08
CA GLU A 28 26.59 -1.03 4.99
C GLU A 28 25.58 -1.66 5.95
N LYS A 29 24.54 -0.90 6.31
CA LYS A 29 23.46 -1.34 7.20
C LYS A 29 22.14 -1.36 6.45
N MET A 30 21.38 -2.44 6.59
CA MET A 30 20.08 -2.61 5.93
C MET A 30 18.96 -2.78 6.95
N PHE A 31 17.82 -2.14 6.67
CA PHE A 31 16.56 -2.29 7.39
C PHE A 31 15.46 -2.67 6.40
N SER A 32 14.70 -3.73 6.72
CA SER A 32 13.76 -4.30 5.75
C SER A 32 12.43 -4.69 6.37
N ASP A 33 11.34 -4.04 5.95
CA ASP A 33 9.97 -4.36 6.39
C ASP A 33 9.23 -5.24 5.37
N SER A 34 8.34 -6.11 5.86
CA SER A 34 7.43 -6.91 5.03
C SER A 34 5.98 -6.58 5.38
N ALA A 35 5.17 -6.23 4.38
CA ALA A 35 3.77 -5.87 4.53
C ALA A 35 2.86 -7.07 4.19
N SER A 36 3.06 -8.22 4.85
CA SER A 36 2.13 -9.34 4.73
C SER A 36 1.00 -9.23 5.76
N GLY A 37 -0.25 -9.23 5.31
CA GLY A 37 -1.41 -9.29 6.19
C GLY A 37 -1.86 -7.95 6.77
N LYS A 38 -2.66 -8.02 7.86
CA LYS A 38 -3.37 -6.89 8.48
C LYS A 38 -2.43 -5.94 9.25
N ASP A 39 -1.23 -6.41 9.58
CA ASP A 39 -0.19 -5.61 10.23
C ASP A 39 0.74 -4.99 9.18
N SER A 40 0.45 -3.73 8.88
CA SER A 40 1.23 -2.86 8.00
C SER A 40 2.39 -2.16 8.73
N ASP A 41 2.82 -2.74 9.86
CA ASP A 41 3.71 -2.10 10.81
C ASP A 41 5.10 -1.91 10.22
N ARG A 42 5.73 -0.77 10.52
CA ARG A 42 7.01 -0.36 9.95
C ARG A 42 8.10 -0.41 11.02
N ALA A 43 8.21 -1.57 11.67
CA ALA A 43 9.09 -1.74 12.83
C ALA A 43 10.55 -1.48 12.44
N GLN A 44 10.97 -1.90 11.24
CA GLN A 44 12.33 -1.65 10.78
C GLN A 44 12.55 -0.20 10.37
N LEU A 45 11.54 0.51 9.87
CA LEU A 45 11.65 1.96 9.69
C LEU A 45 11.85 2.68 11.03
N THR A 46 11.08 2.33 12.05
CA THR A 46 11.25 2.92 13.39
C THR A 46 12.65 2.65 13.92
N ALA A 47 13.12 1.40 13.83
CA ALA A 47 14.47 1.04 14.24
C ALA A 47 15.55 1.79 13.44
N LEU A 48 15.35 2.01 12.15
CA LEU A 48 16.24 2.82 11.31
C LEU A 48 16.28 4.26 11.78
N LEU A 49 15.10 4.86 12.02
CA LEU A 49 15.00 6.23 12.49
C LEU A 49 15.71 6.40 13.83
N ASP A 50 15.58 5.43 14.75
CA ASP A 50 16.27 5.43 16.04
C ASP A 50 17.79 5.26 15.89
N TYR A 51 18.22 4.39 14.98
CA TYR A 51 19.63 4.09 14.73
C TYR A 51 20.40 5.22 14.03
N ALA A 52 19.73 5.94 13.12
CA ALA A 52 20.36 7.00 12.33
C ALA A 52 20.93 8.11 13.23
N ARG A 53 22.11 8.60 12.87
CA ARG A 53 22.84 9.68 13.55
C ARG A 53 23.42 10.68 12.54
N GLU A 54 24.01 11.75 13.07
CA GLU A 54 24.65 12.79 12.28
C GLU A 54 25.66 12.21 11.27
N GLY A 55 25.58 12.66 10.02
CA GLY A 55 26.43 12.21 8.92
C GLY A 55 26.01 10.86 8.30
N ASP A 56 24.88 10.26 8.71
CA ASP A 56 24.29 9.14 8.00
C ASP A 56 23.45 9.59 6.80
N VAL A 57 23.39 8.75 5.77
CA VAL A 57 22.54 8.94 4.60
C VAL A 57 21.69 7.69 4.41
N ILE A 58 20.38 7.89 4.40
CA ILE A 58 19.41 6.82 4.21
C ILE A 58 19.11 6.74 2.72
N HIS A 59 19.34 5.57 2.13
CA HIS A 59 19.10 5.27 0.74
C HIS A 59 17.84 4.42 0.59
N VAL A 60 16.94 4.85 -0.28
CA VAL A 60 15.71 4.13 -0.59
C VAL A 60 15.52 4.06 -2.10
N MET A 61 15.25 2.87 -2.62
CA MET A 61 15.07 2.68 -4.06
C MET A 61 13.86 3.41 -4.62
N LYS A 62 12.75 3.44 -3.87
CA LYS A 62 11.53 4.13 -4.26
C LYS A 62 10.83 4.78 -3.09
N VAL A 63 10.20 5.93 -3.32
CA VAL A 63 9.47 6.68 -2.29
C VAL A 63 8.38 5.83 -1.61
N ASP A 64 7.64 5.03 -2.39
CA ASP A 64 6.54 4.19 -1.89
C ASP A 64 7.00 3.02 -1.00
N ARG A 65 8.31 2.78 -0.92
CA ARG A 65 8.87 1.76 -0.02
C ARG A 65 8.93 2.26 1.41
N ILE A 66 9.27 3.53 1.61
CA ILE A 66 9.43 4.13 2.95
C ILE A 66 8.20 4.92 3.41
N ALA A 67 7.52 5.62 2.49
CA ALA A 67 6.45 6.55 2.80
C ALA A 67 5.09 6.14 2.23
N ARG A 68 4.02 6.41 3.00
CA ARG A 68 2.62 6.15 2.60
C ARG A 68 2.04 7.27 1.73
N ASN A 69 2.56 8.48 1.86
CA ASN A 69 2.18 9.67 1.11
C ASN A 69 3.28 10.75 1.24
N THR A 70 3.08 11.87 0.56
CA THR A 70 4.00 13.03 0.57
C THR A 70 4.29 13.55 1.97
N ILE A 71 3.25 13.71 2.80
CA ILE A 71 3.39 14.25 4.17
C ILE A 71 4.23 13.30 5.02
N ASP A 72 3.96 12.00 4.93
CA ASP A 72 4.72 10.96 5.64
C ASP A 72 6.19 10.95 5.22
N ALA A 73 6.49 11.11 3.93
CA ALA A 73 7.88 11.23 3.45
C ALA A 73 8.58 12.48 3.99
N LEU A 74 7.91 13.64 3.94
CA LEU A 74 8.45 14.90 4.46
C LEU A 74 8.69 14.82 5.98
N ASN A 75 7.80 14.19 6.74
CA ASN A 75 7.97 13.98 8.18
C ASN A 75 9.17 13.07 8.50
N ILE A 76 9.35 12.00 7.72
CA ILE A 76 10.51 11.09 7.85
C ILE A 76 11.79 11.87 7.54
N ALA A 77 11.79 12.66 6.47
CA ALA A 77 12.92 13.53 6.13
C ALA A 77 13.22 14.52 7.24
N ASP A 78 12.23 15.23 7.78
CA ASP A 78 12.44 16.20 8.85
C ASP A 78 12.97 15.54 10.13
N THR A 79 12.53 14.32 10.42
CA THR A 79 13.07 13.51 11.53
C THR A 79 14.56 13.22 11.34
N LEU A 80 14.98 12.87 10.12
CA LEU A 80 16.38 12.61 9.78
C LEU A 80 17.22 13.90 9.76
N ALA A 81 16.70 14.99 9.18
CA ALA A 81 17.37 16.29 9.18
C ALA A 81 17.63 16.81 10.59
N ASN A 82 16.68 16.66 11.51
CA ASN A 82 16.87 17.03 12.92
C ASN A 82 17.99 16.25 13.61
N LYS A 83 18.38 15.09 13.07
CA LYS A 83 19.52 14.28 13.51
C LYS A 83 20.80 14.56 12.72
N GLY A 84 20.77 15.47 11.75
CA GLY A 84 21.89 15.71 10.83
C GLY A 84 22.11 14.56 9.82
N ALA A 85 21.07 13.80 9.50
CA ALA A 85 21.09 12.72 8.52
C ALA A 85 20.33 13.10 7.23
N GLY A 86 20.73 12.51 6.10
CA GLY A 86 20.11 12.72 4.79
C GLY A 86 19.18 11.59 4.35
N LEU A 87 18.33 11.84 3.37
CA LEU A 87 17.39 10.87 2.80
C LEU A 87 17.36 10.97 1.28
N VAL A 88 17.91 9.94 0.62
CA VAL A 88 18.07 9.87 -0.82
C VAL A 88 17.06 8.93 -1.45
N PHE A 89 16.37 9.43 -2.48
CA PHE A 89 15.46 8.65 -3.32
C PHE A 89 16.06 8.40 -4.70
N HIS A 90 16.33 7.13 -4.99
CA HIS A 90 16.97 6.72 -6.25
C HIS A 90 16.02 6.76 -7.46
N ASP A 91 14.72 6.52 -7.27
CA ASP A 91 13.72 6.65 -8.33
C ASP A 91 13.45 8.09 -8.77
N LEU A 92 13.94 9.07 -8.02
CA LEU A 92 13.87 10.49 -8.35
C LEU A 92 15.18 11.06 -8.90
N GLY A 93 16.16 10.21 -9.23
CA GLY A 93 17.46 10.64 -9.73
C GLY A 93 18.43 11.02 -8.61
N ASP A 94 18.52 10.16 -7.59
CA ASP A 94 19.44 10.30 -6.46
C ASP A 94 19.24 11.61 -5.66
N VAL A 95 17.99 12.05 -5.53
CA VAL A 95 17.65 13.30 -4.86
C VAL A 95 17.70 13.11 -3.34
N ASP A 96 18.58 13.85 -2.68
CA ASP A 96 18.53 14.04 -1.23
C ASP A 96 17.46 15.08 -0.87
N ILE A 97 16.34 14.60 -0.31
CA ILE A 97 15.20 15.46 0.00
C ILE A 97 15.39 16.30 1.27
N ASN A 98 16.47 16.08 2.01
CA ASN A 98 16.87 16.94 3.12
C ASN A 98 17.64 18.19 2.67
N SER A 99 18.13 18.22 1.42
CA SER A 99 18.69 19.43 0.82
C SER A 99 17.59 20.42 0.41
N ASP A 100 17.89 21.73 0.42
CA ASP A 100 16.93 22.77 0.01
C ASP A 100 16.37 22.52 -1.40
N ASN A 101 17.25 22.18 -2.34
CA ASN A 101 16.86 21.87 -3.72
C ASN A 101 16.05 20.58 -3.80
N GLY A 102 16.49 19.52 -3.12
CA GLY A 102 15.80 18.24 -3.14
C GLY A 102 14.41 18.31 -2.51
N ARG A 103 14.23 19.12 -1.47
CA ARG A 103 12.92 19.35 -0.85
C ARG A 103 11.95 20.04 -1.80
N VAL A 104 12.40 21.04 -2.55
CA VAL A 104 11.60 21.71 -3.58
C VAL A 104 11.24 20.75 -4.72
N ILE A 105 12.22 19.97 -5.20
CA ILE A 105 12.01 18.97 -6.26
C ILE A 105 10.96 17.96 -5.82
N TYR A 106 11.14 17.36 -4.64
CA TYR A 106 10.23 16.36 -4.09
C TYR A 106 8.81 16.89 -3.90
N THR A 107 8.67 18.08 -3.32
CA THR A 107 7.36 18.70 -3.07
C THR A 107 6.63 18.99 -4.38
N THR A 108 7.36 19.45 -5.40
CA THR A 108 6.80 19.73 -6.73
C THR A 108 6.32 18.45 -7.42
N ILE A 109 7.17 17.42 -7.51
CA ILE A 109 6.81 16.11 -8.08
C ILE A 109 5.59 15.52 -7.36
N SER A 110 5.59 15.61 -6.04
CA SER A 110 4.50 15.11 -5.20
C SER A 110 3.17 15.84 -5.45
N ALA A 111 3.20 17.16 -5.63
CA ALA A 111 2.02 17.95 -5.98
C ALA A 111 1.44 17.53 -7.35
N PHE A 112 2.30 17.30 -8.35
CA PHE A 112 1.88 16.78 -9.65
C PHE A 112 1.28 15.38 -9.54
N ALA A 113 1.91 14.49 -8.75
CA ALA A 113 1.41 13.13 -8.54
C ALA A 113 0.02 13.13 -7.86
N GLU A 114 -0.20 14.00 -6.88
CA GLU A 114 -1.50 14.14 -6.21
C GLU A 114 -2.57 14.67 -7.18
N MET A 115 -2.23 15.68 -7.98
CA MET A 115 -3.14 16.25 -8.96
C MET A 115 -3.56 15.21 -10.02
N GLU A 116 -2.63 14.41 -10.52
CA GLU A 116 -2.93 13.38 -11.52
C GLU A 116 -3.78 12.25 -10.91
N ARG A 117 -3.50 11.84 -9.66
CA ARG A 117 -4.33 10.88 -8.94
C ARG A 117 -5.78 11.38 -8.79
N LYS A 118 -5.96 12.65 -8.42
CA LYS A 118 -7.29 13.28 -8.32
C LYS A 118 -8.01 13.27 -9.68
N ARG A 119 -7.31 13.59 -10.77
CA ARG A 119 -7.86 13.58 -12.13
C ARG A 119 -8.29 12.18 -12.57
N ILE A 120 -7.49 11.15 -12.29
CA ILE A 120 -7.85 9.75 -12.59
C ILE A 120 -9.12 9.35 -11.83
N LEU A 121 -9.18 9.64 -10.52
CA LEU A 121 -10.34 9.33 -9.68
C LEU A 121 -11.60 10.05 -10.17
N GLN A 122 -11.48 11.33 -10.54
CA GLN A 122 -12.59 12.09 -11.10
C GLN A 122 -13.14 11.42 -12.36
N ARG A 123 -12.28 11.08 -13.33
CA ARG A 123 -12.69 10.39 -14.57
C ARG A 123 -13.33 9.03 -14.30
N CYS A 124 -12.78 8.25 -13.37
CA CYS A 124 -13.37 6.97 -12.98
C CYS A 124 -14.77 7.15 -12.37
N ASN A 125 -14.97 8.18 -11.55
CA ASN A 125 -16.27 8.47 -10.94
C ASN A 125 -17.29 8.97 -11.97
N GLU A 126 -16.89 9.83 -12.90
CA GLU A 126 -17.73 10.24 -14.03
C GLU A 126 -18.19 9.03 -14.85
N GLY A 127 -17.27 8.12 -15.17
CA GLY A 127 -17.58 6.87 -15.86
C GLY A 127 -18.53 5.97 -15.08
N ARG A 128 -18.34 5.83 -13.76
CA ARG A 128 -19.25 5.08 -12.87
C ARG A 128 -20.66 5.70 -12.84
N THR A 129 -20.75 7.02 -12.73
CA THR A 129 -22.03 7.73 -12.73
C THR A 129 -22.77 7.53 -14.05
N LYS A 130 -22.06 7.64 -15.19
CA LYS A 130 -22.63 7.38 -16.51
C LYS A 130 -23.11 5.93 -16.65
N ALA A 131 -22.29 4.96 -16.27
CA ALA A 131 -22.67 3.55 -16.30
C ALA A 131 -23.90 3.25 -15.44
N LYS A 132 -24.00 3.88 -14.25
CA LYS A 132 -25.18 3.77 -13.38
C LYS A 132 -26.42 4.38 -14.02
N ALA A 133 -26.30 5.53 -14.68
CA ALA A 133 -27.40 6.18 -15.40
C ALA A 133 -27.87 5.37 -16.61
N GLU A 134 -26.95 4.67 -17.29
CA GLU A 134 -27.24 3.71 -18.37
C GLU A 134 -27.80 2.36 -17.86
N GLY A 135 -27.99 2.21 -16.54
CA GLY A 135 -28.51 0.97 -15.94
C GLY A 135 -27.52 -0.20 -15.93
N LYS A 136 -26.23 0.03 -16.18
CA LYS A 136 -25.20 -1.03 -16.11
C LYS A 136 -25.01 -1.48 -14.66
N HIS A 137 -24.95 -2.79 -14.46
CA HIS A 137 -24.64 -3.39 -13.16
C HIS A 137 -23.21 -3.01 -12.74
N LEU A 138 -23.06 -2.46 -11.54
CA LEU A 138 -21.76 -2.18 -10.91
C LEU A 138 -21.52 -3.17 -9.77
N GLY A 139 -20.29 -3.67 -9.64
CA GLY A 139 -19.92 -4.62 -8.60
C GLY A 139 -20.12 -6.08 -9.01
N ARG A 140 -19.99 -6.99 -8.02
CA ARG A 140 -20.05 -8.43 -8.23
C ARG A 140 -21.49 -8.86 -8.54
N HIS A 141 -21.67 -9.62 -9.61
CA HIS A 141 -22.96 -10.26 -9.90
C HIS A 141 -23.37 -11.23 -8.79
N ALA A 142 -24.65 -11.23 -8.45
CA ALA A 142 -25.23 -12.22 -7.54
C ALA A 142 -25.06 -13.64 -8.11
N ASP A 143 -24.69 -14.58 -7.24
CA ASP A 143 -24.61 -16.00 -7.58
C ASP A 143 -26.02 -16.60 -7.55
N LEU A 144 -26.78 -16.38 -8.62
CA LEU A 144 -28.20 -16.74 -8.70
C LEU A 144 -28.43 -18.24 -8.48
N LYS A 145 -27.52 -19.09 -8.98
CA LYS A 145 -27.59 -20.54 -8.78
C LYS A 145 -27.50 -20.88 -7.30
N ARG A 146 -26.52 -20.32 -6.59
CA ARG A 146 -26.38 -20.52 -5.15
C ARG A 146 -27.56 -19.95 -4.37
N HIS A 147 -28.10 -18.80 -4.77
CA HIS A 147 -29.27 -18.22 -4.14
C HIS A 147 -30.49 -19.13 -4.27
N GLN A 148 -30.67 -19.76 -5.43
CA GLN A 148 -31.73 -20.73 -5.65
C GLN A 148 -31.57 -21.97 -4.76
N GLN A 149 -30.36 -22.55 -4.71
CA GLN A 149 -30.06 -23.69 -3.83
C GLN A 149 -30.32 -23.37 -2.35
N ILE A 150 -30.01 -22.15 -1.91
CA ILE A 150 -30.30 -21.69 -0.53
C ILE A 150 -31.81 -21.71 -0.25
N ARG A 151 -32.64 -21.23 -1.20
CA ARG A 151 -34.10 -21.21 -1.06
C ARG A 151 -34.70 -22.62 -1.05
N GLU A 152 -34.28 -23.47 -1.98
CA GLU A 152 -34.74 -24.86 -2.06
C GLU A 152 -34.43 -25.64 -0.78
N LEU A 153 -33.23 -25.50 -0.23
CA LEU A 153 -32.86 -26.15 1.04
C LEU A 153 -33.66 -25.62 2.24
N ALA A 154 -33.96 -24.31 2.25
CA ALA A 154 -34.78 -23.71 3.30
C ALA A 154 -36.24 -24.18 3.24
N GLU A 155 -36.82 -24.29 2.04
CA GLU A 155 -38.17 -24.84 1.82
C GLU A 155 -38.26 -26.31 2.25
N ASN A 156 -37.19 -27.09 2.06
CA ASN A 156 -37.06 -28.45 2.57
C ASN A 156 -36.87 -28.54 4.11
N GLY A 157 -37.01 -27.42 4.83
CA GLY A 157 -36.96 -27.37 6.29
C GLY A 157 -35.54 -27.33 6.89
N MET A 158 -34.51 -27.20 6.06
CA MET A 158 -33.13 -27.12 6.55
C MET A 158 -32.88 -25.79 7.27
N ASN A 159 -32.25 -25.83 8.44
CA ASN A 159 -31.94 -24.61 9.18
C ASN A 159 -30.82 -23.79 8.51
N LYS A 160 -30.84 -22.46 8.71
CA LYS A 160 -29.90 -21.51 8.07
C LYS A 160 -28.41 -21.81 8.32
N HIS A 161 -28.07 -22.44 9.45
CA HIS A 161 -26.70 -22.84 9.75
C HIS A 161 -26.26 -24.07 8.96
N ALA A 162 -27.14 -25.08 8.82
CA ALA A 162 -26.88 -26.27 8.03
C ALA A 162 -26.72 -25.93 6.54
N ILE A 163 -27.56 -25.05 5.99
CA ILE A 163 -27.44 -24.55 4.60
C ILE A 163 -26.08 -23.89 4.36
N SER A 164 -25.61 -23.07 5.31
CA SER A 164 -24.31 -22.40 5.22
C SER A 164 -23.15 -23.40 5.15
N LYS A 165 -23.19 -24.47 5.96
CA LYS A 165 -22.19 -25.54 5.92
C LYS A 165 -22.27 -26.35 4.63
N GLU A 166 -23.46 -26.74 4.20
CA GLU A 166 -23.70 -27.56 3.02
C GLU A 166 -23.20 -26.89 1.73
N LEU A 167 -23.51 -25.60 1.55
CA LEU A 167 -23.17 -24.84 0.34
C LEU A 167 -21.81 -24.12 0.41
N GLY A 168 -21.07 -24.31 1.51
CA GLY A 168 -19.77 -23.67 1.74
C GLY A 168 -19.82 -22.14 1.66
N CYS A 169 -20.91 -21.52 2.11
CA CYS A 169 -21.11 -20.08 2.05
C CYS A 169 -21.28 -19.47 3.44
N SER A 170 -21.03 -18.16 3.58
CA SER A 170 -21.17 -17.50 4.88
C SER A 170 -22.62 -17.50 5.37
N ARG A 171 -22.82 -17.56 6.69
CA ARG A 171 -24.17 -17.42 7.28
C ARG A 171 -24.84 -16.12 6.83
N THR A 172 -24.07 -15.03 6.71
CA THR A 172 -24.54 -13.73 6.23
C THR A 172 -25.14 -13.83 4.82
N THR A 173 -24.53 -14.62 3.93
CA THR A 173 -25.07 -14.89 2.59
C THR A 173 -26.42 -15.59 2.67
N VAL A 174 -26.55 -16.63 3.52
CA VAL A 174 -27.82 -17.35 3.71
C VAL A 174 -28.91 -16.44 4.28
N TYR A 175 -28.58 -15.63 5.30
CA TYR A 175 -29.51 -14.68 5.88
C TYR A 175 -29.96 -13.61 4.88
N SER A 176 -29.04 -13.06 4.08
CA SER A 176 -29.35 -12.04 3.07
C SER A 176 -30.20 -12.55 1.90
N VAL A 177 -30.16 -13.86 1.62
CA VAL A 177 -30.93 -14.48 0.52
C VAL A 177 -32.34 -14.88 0.97
N LEU A 178 -32.49 -15.21 2.26
CA LEU A 178 -33.74 -15.69 2.88
C LEU A 178 -34.49 -14.60 3.67
N SER A 179 -33.95 -13.39 3.77
CA SER A 179 -34.63 -12.20 4.28
C SER A 179 -35.49 -11.58 3.19
#